data_AF-A0A7C9F6J6-F1
#
_entry.id   AF-A0A7C9F6J6-F1
#
_cell.length_a   1.000
_cell.length_b   1.000
_cell.length_c   1.000
_cell.angle_alpha   90.00
_cell.angle_beta   90.00
_cell.angle_gamma   90.00
#
_symmetry.space_group_name_H-M   'P 1'
#
loop_
_entity.id
_entity.type
_entity.pdbx_description
1 polymer ?
#
loop_
_entity_poly.entity_id
_entity_poly.type
_entity_poly.pdbx_seq_one_letter_code
_entity_poly.pdbx_strand_id
1 'polypeptide(L)'
;MPKLDRSEFKHNAKVFEKTCLWCGTVYFASRSTAKYCSSTCRGYANQAKNGEETVPYEETDKMISALLSENAHLKGLLQRYTIENEELRRLIAEAHNPL
;
A
#
# COMPACT_ATOMS: atom_id res chain seq x y z
N MET A 1 -6.95 -3.03 -8.10
CA MET A 1 -5.72 -2.40 -7.57
C MET A 1 -5.43 -1.12 -8.34
N PRO A 2 -4.80 -0.12 -7.71
CA PRO A 2 -4.48 1.15 -8.37
C PRO A 2 -3.43 0.95 -9.45
N LYS A 3 -3.60 1.67 -10.57
CA LYS A 3 -2.60 1.73 -11.65
C LYS A 3 -1.62 2.85 -11.31
N LEU A 4 -0.46 2.48 -10.79
CA LEU A 4 0.54 3.42 -10.29
C LEU A 4 1.59 3.76 -11.35
N ASP A 5 1.70 2.95 -12.41
CA ASP A 5 2.59 3.19 -13.52
C ASP A 5 1.79 3.54 -14.80
N ARG A 6 2.19 4.63 -15.47
CA ARG A 6 1.63 5.06 -16.76
C ARG A 6 1.90 4.03 -17.86
N SER A 7 2.99 3.26 -17.77
CA SER A 7 3.39 2.25 -18.76
C SER A 7 2.36 1.12 -18.92
N GLU A 8 1.49 0.92 -17.91
CA GLU A 8 0.40 -0.05 -17.94
C GLU A 8 -0.72 0.31 -18.95
N PHE A 9 -0.66 1.49 -19.55
CA PHE A 9 -1.59 1.96 -20.58
C PHE A 9 -0.94 1.93 -21.97
N LYS A 10 -1.76 1.73 -23.01
CA LYS A 10 -1.29 1.84 -24.40
C LYS A 10 -0.66 3.22 -24.64
N HIS A 11 0.41 3.28 -25.42
CA HIS A 11 1.17 4.51 -25.67
C HIS A 11 0.33 5.68 -26.22
N ASN A 12 -0.73 5.39 -26.96
CA ASN A 12 -1.67 6.36 -27.54
C ASN A 12 -2.94 6.58 -26.69
N ALA A 13 -3.05 5.95 -25.52
CA ALA A 13 -4.20 6.12 -24.65
C ALA A 13 -4.20 7.51 -24.01
N LYS A 14 -5.37 8.13 -23.95
CA LYS A 14 -5.58 9.32 -23.13
C LYS A 14 -5.65 8.89 -21.66
N VAL A 15 -4.61 9.24 -20.90
CA VAL A 15 -4.45 8.88 -19.49
C VAL A 15 -4.35 10.14 -18.66
N PHE A 16 -5.01 10.13 -17.50
CA PHE A 16 -5.06 11.25 -16.56
C PHE A 16 -4.34 10.85 -15.28
N GLU A 17 -3.37 11.66 -14.87
CA GLU A 17 -2.82 11.59 -13.51
C GLU A 17 -3.80 12.25 -12.54
N LYS A 18 -4.10 11.56 -11.45
CA LYS A 18 -5.13 11.93 -10.48
C LYS A 18 -4.68 11.60 -9.07
N THR A 19 -5.22 12.32 -8.11
CA THR A 19 -5.07 12.00 -6.68
C THR A 19 -6.36 11.34 -6.18
N CYS A 20 -6.23 10.19 -5.51
CA CYS A 20 -7.38 9.51 -4.92
C CYS A 20 -8.02 10.37 -3.82
N LEU A 21 -9.33 10.63 -3.92
CA LEU A 21 -10.04 11.42 -2.92
C LEU A 21 -10.24 10.71 -1.56
N TRP A 22 -9.96 9.41 -1.47
CA TRP A 22 -10.06 8.66 -0.21
C TRP A 22 -8.71 8.51 0.49
N CYS A 23 -7.69 7.98 -0.20
CA CYS A 23 -6.40 7.63 0.40
C CYS A 23 -5.24 8.56 0.00
N GLY A 24 -5.47 9.55 -0.86
CA GLY A 24 -4.44 10.49 -1.30
C GLY A 24 -3.40 9.94 -2.28
N THR A 25 -3.42 8.65 -2.60
CA THR A 25 -2.48 8.04 -3.55
C THR A 25 -2.61 8.65 -4.95
N VAL A 26 -1.49 9.05 -5.56
CA VAL A 26 -1.42 9.45 -6.97
C VAL A 26 -1.55 8.20 -7.85
N TYR A 27 -2.40 8.27 -8.88
CA TYR A 27 -2.69 7.14 -9.77
C TYR A 27 -3.05 7.61 -11.18
N PHE A 28 -2.96 6.69 -12.14
CA PHE A 28 -3.34 6.93 -13.52
C PHE A 28 -4.73 6.35 -13.83
N ALA A 29 -5.56 7.15 -14.51
CA ALA A 29 -6.94 6.79 -14.87
C ALA A 29 -7.18 6.90 -16.39
N SER A 30 -8.03 6.03 -16.92
CA SER A 30 -8.54 6.10 -18.30
C SER A 30 -9.68 7.10 -18.49
N ARG A 31 -10.27 7.60 -17.39
CA ARG A 31 -11.41 8.53 -17.40
C ARG A 31 -11.06 9.78 -16.59
N SER A 32 -11.35 10.95 -17.14
CA SER A 32 -11.12 12.25 -16.46
C SER A 32 -11.96 12.43 -15.20
N THR A 33 -13.09 11.73 -15.09
CA THR A 33 -14.04 11.78 -13.97
C THR A 33 -13.72 10.78 -12.86
N ALA A 34 -12.65 9.99 -12.98
CA ALA A 34 -12.24 9.05 -11.94
C ALA A 34 -11.87 9.81 -10.66
N LYS A 35 -12.43 9.37 -9.53
CA LYS A 35 -12.26 9.98 -8.19
C LYS A 35 -11.41 9.13 -7.23
N TYR A 36 -11.36 7.82 -7.46
CA TYR A 36 -10.72 6.88 -6.54
C TYR A 36 -9.79 5.95 -7.30
N CYS A 37 -8.68 5.59 -6.68
CA CYS A 37 -7.64 4.74 -7.28
C CYS A 37 -8.05 3.26 -7.38
N SER A 38 -9.08 2.82 -6.65
CA SER A 38 -9.54 1.44 -6.65
C SER A 38 -11.03 1.30 -6.31
N SER A 39 -11.60 0.13 -6.60
CA SER A 39 -12.95 -0.26 -6.15
C SER A 39 -13.08 -0.25 -4.63
N THR A 40 -12.01 -0.65 -3.92
CA THR A 40 -11.95 -0.65 -2.45
C THR A 40 -12.07 0.78 -1.89
N CYS A 41 -11.27 1.73 -2.38
CA CYS A 41 -11.38 3.13 -1.97
C CYS A 41 -12.75 3.75 -2.28
N ARG A 42 -13.36 3.36 -3.42
CA ARG A 42 -14.74 3.75 -3.73
C ARG A 42 -15.73 3.18 -2.71
N GLY A 43 -15.56 1.91 -2.33
CA GLY A 43 -16.38 1.25 -1.32
C GLY A 43 -16.28 1.93 0.05
N TYR A 44 -15.07 2.28 0.50
CA TYR A 44 -14.88 3.00 1.75
C TYR A 44 -15.48 4.41 1.72
N ALA A 45 -15.25 5.16 0.64
CA ALA A 45 -15.85 6.49 0.49
C ALA A 45 -17.38 6.45 0.47
N ASN A 46 -18.00 5.38 -0.04
CA ASN A 46 -19.45 5.21 -0.01
C ASN A 46 -19.95 4.80 1.38
N GLN A 47 -19.23 3.90 2.08
CA GLN A 47 -19.57 3.51 3.46
C GLN A 47 -19.49 4.70 4.41
N ALA A 48 -18.45 5.53 4.29
CA ALA A 48 -18.28 6.74 5.11
C ALA A 48 -19.44 7.74 4.96
N LYS A 49 -20.02 7.87 3.75
CA LYS A 49 -21.21 8.70 3.52
C LYS A 49 -22.47 8.15 4.15
N ASN A 50 -22.56 6.82 4.24
CA ASN A 50 -23.70 6.13 4.83
C ASN A 50 -23.53 5.95 6.35
N GLY A 51 -22.34 6.22 6.88
CA GLY A 51 -21.92 5.97 8.26
C GLY A 51 -21.71 7.23 9.08
N GLU A 52 -22.41 8.34 8.79
CA GLU A 52 -22.56 9.47 9.74
C GLU A 52 -23.38 9.09 11.00
N GLU A 53 -23.27 7.84 11.44
CA GLU A 53 -23.64 7.40 12.77
C GLU A 53 -22.33 7.35 13.56
N THR A 54 -22.16 8.27 14.49
CA THR A 54 -20.96 8.41 15.31
C THR A 54 -20.70 7.09 16.06
N VAL A 55 -19.73 6.31 15.59
CA VAL A 55 -19.31 5.09 16.28
C VAL A 55 -18.64 5.50 17.59
N PRO A 56 -19.04 4.95 18.75
CA PRO A 56 -18.38 5.23 20.02
C PRO A 56 -16.89 4.86 19.95
N TYR A 57 -16.03 5.79 20.34
CA TYR A 57 -14.57 5.76 20.24
C TYR A 57 -13.88 4.57 20.97
N GLU A 58 -14.61 3.78 21.75
CA GLU A 58 -14.00 2.71 22.56
C GLU A 58 -13.57 1.47 21.77
N GLU A 59 -14.25 1.10 20.68
CA GLU A 59 -13.85 -0.08 19.88
C GLU A 59 -12.60 0.19 19.04
N THR A 60 -12.37 1.44 18.64
CA THR A 60 -11.24 1.83 17.79
C THR A 60 -9.90 1.69 18.50
N ASP A 61 -9.83 1.93 19.81
CA ASP A 61 -8.56 1.92 20.55
C ASP A 61 -7.95 0.52 20.71
N LYS A 62 -8.79 -0.50 20.93
CA LYS A 62 -8.33 -1.91 20.98
C LYS A 62 -7.84 -2.37 19.62
N MET A 63 -8.54 -2.01 18.56
CA MET A 63 -8.15 -2.33 17.20
C MET A 63 -6.87 -1.61 16.78
N ILE A 64 -6.73 -0.32 17.12
CA ILE A 64 -5.51 0.45 16.89
C ILE A 64 -4.34 -0.19 17.64
N SER A 65 -4.52 -0.57 18.90
CA SER A 65 -3.48 -1.21 19.71
C SER A 65 -3.03 -2.55 19.11
N ALA A 66 -3.97 -3.38 18.65
CA ALA A 66 -3.67 -4.63 17.98
C ALA A 66 -2.90 -4.40 16.65
N LEU A 67 -3.34 -3.44 15.84
CA LEU A 67 -2.66 -3.07 14.59
C LEU A 67 -1.25 -2.51 14.82
N LEU A 68 -1.03 -1.75 15.90
CA LEU A 68 0.28 -1.25 16.27
C LEU A 68 1.23 -2.37 16.72
N SER A 69 0.70 -3.34 17.49
CA SER A 69 1.46 -4.54 17.87
C SER A 69 1.87 -5.36 16.64
N GLU A 70 0.95 -5.58 15.71
CA GLU A 70 1.23 -6.28 14.44
C GLU A 70 2.30 -5.53 13.62
N ASN A 71 2.21 -4.20 13.53
CA ASN A 71 3.23 -3.39 12.87
C ASN A 71 4.61 -3.54 13.51
N ALA A 72 4.70 -3.59 14.84
CA ALA A 72 5.96 -3.82 15.54
C ALA A 72 6.54 -5.20 15.23
N HIS A 73 5.69 -6.23 15.22
CA HIS A 73 6.09 -7.60 14.88
C HIS A 73 6.64 -7.70 13.45
N LEU A 74 5.89 -7.18 12.47
CA LEU A 74 6.27 -7.17 11.06
C LEU A 74 7.59 -6.42 10.82
N LYS A 75 7.80 -5.28 11.50
CA LYS A 75 9.08 -4.55 11.44
C LYS A 75 10.24 -5.39 11.95
N GLY A 76 10.06 -6.13 13.05
CA GLY A 76 11.08 -7.02 13.58
C GLY A 76 11.41 -8.19 12.63
N LEU A 77 10.40 -8.77 11.99
CA LEU A 77 10.60 -9.79 10.95
C LEU A 77 11.39 -9.25 9.76
N LEU A 78 11.01 -8.08 9.24
CA LEU A 78 11.71 -7.45 8.12
C LEU A 78 13.18 -7.15 8.43
N GLN A 79 13.47 -6.66 9.64
CA GLN A 79 14.85 -6.44 10.07
C GLN A 79 15.66 -7.73 10.09
N ARG A 80 15.11 -8.83 10.65
CA ARG A 80 15.78 -10.14 10.63
C ARG A 80 16.05 -10.63 9.21
N TYR A 81 15.04 -10.61 8.35
CA TYR A 81 15.21 -11.05 6.96
C TYR A 81 16.20 -10.19 6.18
N THR A 82 16.31 -8.90 6.50
CA THR A 82 17.31 -8.03 5.88
C THR A 82 18.72 -8.47 6.26
N ILE A 83 18.96 -8.69 7.55
CA ILE A 83 20.26 -9.16 8.08
C ILE A 83 20.63 -10.54 7.50
N GLU A 84 19.69 -11.49 7.52
CA GLU A 84 19.92 -12.83 6.96
C GLU A 84 20.25 -12.78 5.47
N ASN A 85 19.57 -11.93 4.70
CA ASN A 85 19.86 -11.76 3.28
C ASN A 85 21.24 -11.13 3.03
N GLU A 86 21.66 -10.18 3.85
CA GLU A 86 23.00 -9.58 3.76
C GLU A 86 24.09 -10.63 4.03
N GLU A 87 23.91 -11.47 5.06
CA GLU A 87 24.84 -12.54 5.37
C GLU A 87 24.90 -13.60 4.28
N LEU A 88 23.75 -14.04 3.75
CA LEU A 88 23.71 -14.98 2.64
C LEU A 88 24.40 -14.42 1.39
N ARG A 89 24.19 -13.13 1.08
CA ARG A 89 24.88 -12.46 -0.04
C ARG A 89 26.39 -12.44 0.17
N ARG A 90 26.86 -12.20 1.40
CA ARG A 90 28.27 -12.24 1.76
C ARG A 90 28.85 -13.65 1.55
N LEU A 91 28.22 -14.67 2.10
CA LEU A 91 28.66 -16.07 1.95
C LEU A 91 28.70 -16.51 0.49
N ILE A 92 27.71 -16.11 -0.32
CA ILE A 92 27.69 -16.37 -1.76
C ILE A 92 28.88 -15.69 -2.45
N ALA A 93 29.18 -14.44 -2.10
CA ALA A 93 30.31 -13.72 -2.68
C ALA A 93 31.67 -14.35 -2.32
N GLU A 94 31.83 -14.79 -1.06
CA GLU A 94 33.02 -15.52 -0.60
C GLU A 94 33.16 -16.87 -1.33
N ALA A 95 32.05 -17.59 -1.55
CA ALA A 95 32.05 -18.85 -2.28
C ALA A 95 32.32 -18.71 -3.79
N HIS A 96 31.97 -17.58 -4.40
CA HIS A 96 32.21 -17.30 -5.83
C HIS A 96 33.60 -16.71 -6.12
N ASN A 97 34.36 -16.35 -5.09
CA ASN A 97 35.75 -15.90 -5.23
C ASN A 97 36.70 -16.83 -4.43
N PRO A 98 36.72 -18.14 -4.70
CA PRO A 98 37.71 -19.02 -4.11
C PRO A 98 39.07 -18.65 -4.72
N LEU A 99 40.07 -18.44 -3.85
CA LEU A 99 41.47 -18.10 -4.16
C LEU A 99 41.98 -18.57 -5.53
#